data_AF-A3Y7E0-F1
#
_entry.id   AF-A3Y7E0-F1
#
_cell.length_a   1.000
_cell.length_b   1.000
_cell.length_c   1.000
_cell.angle_alpha   90.00
_cell.angle_beta   90.00
_cell.angle_gamma   90.00
#
_symmetry.space_group_name_H-M   'P 1'
#
loop_
_entity.id
_entity.type
_entity.pdbx_description
1 polymer ?
#
loop_
_entity_poly.entity_id
_entity_poly.type
_entity_poly.pdbx_seq_one_letter_code
_entity_poly.pdbx_strand_id
1 'polypeptide(L)'
;MNKKAFLKAYQTVNKLAESENPQKQAPEPYQSNLYQSAKDEALIKEYHFAKFRKNLSQAQSHPELQSLINKEDWSEEDTQKLLAMLR
;
A
#
# COMPACT_ATOMS: atom_id res chain seq x y z
N MET A 1 46.06 -18.04 36.70
CA MET A 1 45.17 -17.52 35.64
C MET A 1 44.34 -16.37 36.19
N ASN A 2 44.23 -15.26 35.45
CA ASN A 2 43.62 -14.03 35.92
C ASN A 2 42.08 -14.12 35.81
N LYS A 3 41.37 -14.22 36.95
CA LYS A 3 39.90 -14.34 37.03
C LYS A 3 39.17 -13.24 36.24
N LYS A 4 39.77 -12.04 36.15
CA LYS A 4 39.23 -10.91 35.40
C LYS A 4 39.22 -11.17 33.88
N ALA A 5 40.23 -11.86 33.36
CA ALA A 5 40.29 -12.22 31.95
C ALA A 5 39.23 -13.27 31.59
N PHE A 6 38.98 -14.22 32.50
CA PHE A 6 37.93 -15.23 32.33
C PHE A 6 36.52 -14.62 32.32
N LEU A 7 36.23 -13.72 33.26
CA LEU A 7 34.93 -13.03 33.31
C LEU A 7 34.70 -12.16 32.07
N LYS A 8 35.75 -11.46 31.58
CA LYS A 8 35.66 -10.71 30.32
C LYS A 8 35.38 -11.62 29.14
N ALA A 9 36.08 -12.75 29.03
CA ALA A 9 35.85 -13.73 27.97
C ALA A 9 34.41 -14.24 27.97
N TYR A 10 33.87 -14.59 29.14
CA TYR A 10 32.48 -15.02 29.28
C TYR A 10 31.48 -13.93 28.87
N GLN A 11 31.70 -12.68 29.29
CA GLN A 11 30.86 -11.56 28.87
C GLN A 11 30.91 -11.31 27.36
N THR A 12 32.08 -11.44 26.71
CA THR A 12 32.19 -11.31 25.26
C THR A 12 31.45 -12.44 24.52
N VAL A 13 31.54 -13.67 25.02
CA VAL A 13 30.81 -14.81 24.42
C VAL A 13 29.30 -14.62 24.58
N ASN A 14 28.84 -14.15 25.74
CA ASN A 14 27.41 -13.91 25.97
C ASN A 14 26.85 -12.80 25.07
N LYS A 15 27.62 -11.72 24.86
CA LYS A 15 27.27 -10.65 23.92
C LYS A 15 27.23 -11.14 22.46
N LEU A 16 28.14 -12.04 22.10
CA LEU A 16 28.17 -12.64 20.76
C LEU A 16 26.94 -13.54 20.54
N ALA A 17 26.60 -14.38 21.53
CA ALA A 17 25.39 -15.21 21.50
C ALA A 17 24.10 -14.38 21.46
N GLU A 18 24.05 -13.24 22.15
CA GLU A 18 22.94 -12.29 22.06
C GLU A 18 22.83 -11.64 20.67
N SER A 19 23.96 -11.39 20.00
CA SER A 19 24.00 -10.84 18.64
C SER A 19 23.68 -11.87 17.54
N GLU A 20 23.85 -13.16 17.81
CA GLU A 20 23.54 -14.26 16.89
C GLU A 20 22.09 -14.76 17.01
N ASN A 21 21.28 -14.22 17.94
CA ASN A 21 19.84 -14.51 17.98
C ASN A 21 19.15 -13.98 16.71
N PRO A 22 18.65 -14.84 15.79
CA PRO A 22 17.95 -14.41 14.58
C PRO A 22 16.56 -13.83 14.86
N GLN A 23 16.14 -13.75 16.12
CA GLN A 23 14.78 -13.37 16.53
C GLN A 23 14.43 -11.88 16.31
N LYS A 24 15.34 -11.06 15.75
CA LYS A 24 15.07 -9.64 15.46
C LYS A 24 14.63 -9.33 14.03
N GLN A 25 14.39 -10.33 13.18
CA GLN A 25 13.82 -10.12 11.85
C GLN A 25 12.76 -11.18 11.51
N ALA A 26 11.90 -11.53 12.47
CA ALA A 26 10.59 -12.04 12.07
C ALA A 26 9.90 -10.89 11.31
N PRO A 27 9.41 -11.09 10.06
CA PRO A 27 8.61 -10.07 9.42
C PRO A 27 7.47 -9.72 10.38
N GLU A 28 7.30 -8.43 10.65
CA GLU A 28 6.20 -7.92 11.45
C GLU A 28 4.92 -8.66 11.03
N PRO A 29 4.15 -9.24 11.98
CA PRO A 29 2.94 -9.96 11.63
C PRO A 29 2.07 -9.01 10.81
N TYR A 30 1.59 -9.46 9.66
CA TYR A 30 0.82 -8.63 8.74
C TYR A 30 -0.33 -7.94 9.50
N GLN A 31 -0.24 -6.61 9.65
CA GLN A 31 -1.20 -5.82 10.40
C GLN A 31 -2.13 -5.09 9.44
N SER A 32 -3.27 -5.72 9.14
CA SER A 32 -4.38 -5.07 8.47
C SER A 32 -5.66 -5.37 9.23
N ASN A 33 -6.42 -4.33 9.56
CA ASN A 33 -7.75 -4.47 10.15
C ASN A 33 -8.81 -4.88 9.11
N LEU A 34 -8.48 -4.77 7.81
CA LEU A 34 -9.44 -4.92 6.71
C LEU A 34 -9.21 -6.17 5.87
N TYR A 35 -7.96 -6.62 5.72
CA TYR A 35 -7.59 -7.71 4.84
C TYR A 35 -7.00 -8.87 5.64
N GLN A 36 -7.27 -10.10 5.19
CA GLN A 36 -6.88 -11.33 5.91
C GLN A 36 -5.39 -11.66 5.74
N SER A 37 -4.80 -11.27 4.62
CA SER A 37 -3.38 -11.49 4.35
C SER A 37 -2.79 -10.39 3.45
N ALA A 38 -1.46 -10.28 3.44
CA ALA A 38 -0.74 -9.38 2.53
C ALA A 38 -0.99 -9.72 1.06
N LYS A 39 -1.19 -11.01 0.74
CA LYS A 39 -1.47 -11.47 -0.63
C LYS A 39 -2.85 -11.01 -1.08
N ASP A 40 -3.85 -11.12 -0.21
CA ASP A 40 -5.21 -10.68 -0.52
C ASP A 40 -5.27 -9.17 -0.70
N GLU A 41 -4.59 -8.41 0.15
CA GLU A 41 -4.49 -6.95 0.00
C GLU A 41 -3.84 -6.57 -1.34
N ALA A 42 -2.73 -7.21 -1.70
CA ALA A 42 -2.07 -6.97 -2.98
C ALA A 42 -3.01 -7.27 -4.16
N LEU A 43 -3.69 -8.41 -4.14
CA LEU A 43 -4.62 -8.82 -5.18
C LEU A 43 -5.81 -7.87 -5.30
N ILE A 44 -6.41 -7.48 -4.16
CA ILE A 44 -7.55 -6.57 -4.12
C ILE A 44 -7.14 -5.19 -4.65
N LYS A 45 -5.99 -4.67 -4.21
CA LYS A 45 -5.46 -3.39 -4.70
C LYS A 45 -5.18 -3.44 -6.20
N GLU A 46 -4.57 -4.51 -6.68
CA GLU A 46 -4.28 -4.69 -8.11
C GLU A 46 -5.58 -4.74 -8.94
N TYR A 47 -6.58 -5.49 -8.47
CA TYR A 47 -7.90 -5.53 -9.11
C TYR A 47 -8.55 -4.13 -9.16
N HIS A 48 -8.58 -3.41 -8.03
CA HIS A 48 -9.14 -2.07 -7.98
C HIS A 48 -8.37 -1.09 -8.88
N PHE A 49 -7.04 -1.20 -8.91
CA PHE A 49 -6.21 -0.39 -9.78
C PHE A 49 -6.49 -0.67 -11.26
N ALA A 50 -6.62 -1.94 -11.65
CA ALA A 50 -7.01 -2.31 -13.01
C ALA A 50 -8.40 -1.77 -13.38
N LYS A 51 -9.38 -1.88 -12.48
CA LYS A 51 -10.71 -1.32 -12.66
C LYS A 51 -10.67 0.21 -12.79
N PHE A 52 -9.88 0.88 -11.97
CA PHE A 52 -9.66 2.32 -12.05
C PHE A 52 -9.06 2.71 -13.41
N ARG A 53 -8.00 2.02 -13.86
CA ARG A 53 -7.39 2.29 -15.17
C ARG A 53 -8.37 2.10 -16.32
N LYS A 54 -9.22 1.07 -16.26
CA LYS A 54 -10.28 0.83 -17.24
C LYS A 54 -11.28 1.99 -17.25
N ASN A 55 -11.79 2.37 -16.09
CA ASN A 55 -12.76 3.46 -15.95
C ASN A 55 -12.16 4.81 -16.41
N LEU A 56 -10.89 5.06 -16.07
CA LEU A 56 -10.16 6.24 -16.49
C LEU A 56 -10.01 6.29 -18.02
N SER A 57 -9.62 5.17 -18.64
CA SER A 57 -9.54 5.07 -20.10
C SER A 57 -10.90 5.33 -20.77
N GLN A 58 -11.98 4.75 -20.23
CA GLN A 58 -13.33 5.01 -20.72
C GLN A 58 -13.70 6.49 -20.59
N ALA A 59 -13.47 7.10 -19.42
CA ALA A 59 -13.75 8.52 -19.19
C ALA A 59 -12.93 9.44 -20.10
N GLN A 60 -11.67 9.09 -20.38
CA GLN A 60 -10.81 9.83 -21.32
C GLN A 60 -11.27 9.69 -22.77
N SER A 61 -11.80 8.53 -23.14
CA SER A 61 -12.29 8.27 -24.51
C SER A 61 -13.64 8.91 -24.81
N HIS A 62 -14.39 9.34 -23.79
CA HIS A 62 -15.69 9.98 -23.97
C HIS A 62 -15.55 11.48 -24.29
N PRO A 63 -15.81 11.93 -25.53
CA PRO A 63 -15.58 13.31 -25.94
C PRO A 63 -16.49 14.31 -25.22
N GLU A 64 -17.72 13.92 -24.90
CA GLU A 64 -18.65 14.77 -24.15
C GLU A 64 -18.25 14.92 -22.68
N LEU A 65 -17.61 13.91 -22.08
CA LEU A 65 -17.12 14.01 -20.72
C LEU A 65 -15.86 14.90 -20.67
N GLN A 66 -15.01 14.81 -21.70
CA GLN A 66 -13.88 15.72 -21.88
C GLN A 66 -14.30 17.18 -22.07
N SER A 67 -15.38 17.44 -22.82
CA SER A 67 -15.86 18.81 -23.01
C SER A 67 -16.42 19.41 -21.71
N LEU A 68 -17.03 18.59 -20.85
CA LEU A 68 -17.46 18.99 -19.50
C LEU A 68 -16.28 19.23 -18.55
N ILE A 69 -15.23 18.39 -18.60
CA ILE A 69 -14.04 18.53 -17.75
C ILE A 69 -13.23 19.79 -18.10
N ASN A 70 -13.13 20.16 -19.37
CA ASN A 70 -12.30 21.28 -19.82
C ASN A 70 -13.00 22.65 -19.73
N LYS A 71 -14.28 22.70 -19.31
CA LYS A 71 -14.98 23.96 -19.05
C LYS A 71 -14.53 24.56 -17.72
N GLU A 72 -14.31 25.87 -17.68
CA GLU A 72 -14.00 26.60 -16.44
C GLU A 72 -15.19 26.66 -15.49
N ASP A 73 -16.39 26.94 -16.01
CA ASP A 73 -17.62 27.02 -15.24
C ASP A 73 -18.68 26.04 -15.77
N TRP A 74 -19.41 25.42 -14.86
CA TRP A 74 -20.45 24.45 -15.17
C TRP A 74 -21.83 25.10 -15.12
N SER A 75 -22.63 24.91 -16.15
CA SER A 75 -24.05 25.29 -16.15
C SER A 75 -24.94 24.17 -15.60
N GLU A 76 -26.19 24.51 -15.30
CA GLU A 76 -27.20 23.52 -14.90
C GLU A 76 -27.43 22.46 -16.00
N GLU A 77 -27.33 22.84 -17.27
CA GLU A 77 -27.40 21.91 -18.40
C GLU A 77 -26.20 20.95 -18.45
N ASP A 78 -25.01 21.42 -18.12
CA ASP A 78 -23.78 20.62 -18.07
C ASP A 78 -23.88 19.54 -16.98
N THR A 79 -24.42 19.90 -15.81
CA THR A 79 -24.68 18.93 -14.73
C THR A 79 -25.76 17.90 -15.08
N GLN A 80 -26.82 18.32 -15.77
CA GLN A 80 -27.85 17.39 -16.28
C GLN A 80 -27.27 16.41 -17.30
N LYS A 81 -26.39 16.87 -18.20
CA LYS A 81 -25.69 16.00 -19.16
C LYS A 81 -24.80 14.99 -18.45
N LEU A 82 -24.04 15.41 -17.43
CA LEU A 82 -23.22 14.50 -16.63
C LEU A 82 -24.08 13.42 -15.95
N LEU A 83 -25.20 13.81 -15.33
CA LEU A 83 -26.11 12.88 -14.66
C LEU A 83 -26.76 11.90 -15.64
N ALA A 84 -27.08 12.34 -16.85
CA ALA A 84 -27.62 11.47 -17.89
C ALA A 84 -26.61 10.40 -18.36
N MET A 85 -25.31 10.71 -18.35
CA MET A 85 -24.24 9.77 -18.71
C MET A 85 -23.93 8.74 -17.63
N LEU A 86 -24.21 9.07 -16.37
CA LEU A 86 -23.94 8.21 -15.21
C LEU A 86 -25.10 7.23 -14.92
N ARG A 87 -26.25 7.41 -15.57
CA ARG A 87 -27.39 6.48 -15.53
C ARG A 87 -27.21 5.35 -16.53
#